data_AF-A0A0M8VCD5-F1
#
_entry.id   AF-A0A0M8VCD5-F1
#
_cell.length_a   1.000
_cell.length_b   1.000
_cell.length_c   1.000
_cell.angle_alpha   90.00
_cell.angle_beta   90.00
_cell.angle_gamma   90.00
#
_symmetry.space_group_name_H-M   'P 1'
#
loop_
_entity.id
_entity.type
_entity.pdbx_description
1 polymer ?
#
loop_
_entity_poly.entity_id
_entity_poly.type
_entity_poly.pdbx_seq_one_letter_code
_entity_poly.pdbx_strand_id
1 'polypeptide(L)' 'MTGPGRYHLLLARDGRPVQHGWWRIEEIARGKFRSWVRGYVGMAGARVTLTDEDTGDVLGTWPERS' A
#
# COMPACT_ATOMS: atom_id res chain seq x y z
N MET A 1 21.24 3.51 -8.98
CA MET A 1 19.79 3.78 -8.86
C MET A 1 19.38 3.70 -7.38
N THR A 2 19.43 4.82 -6.66
CA THR A 2 18.97 4.90 -5.26
C THR A 2 17.56 5.48 -5.23
N GLY A 3 16.60 4.77 -5.84
CA GLY A 3 15.18 5.08 -5.67
C GLY A 3 14.66 4.56 -4.31
N PRO A 4 13.54 5.11 -3.81
CA PRO A 4 12.96 4.76 -2.50
C PRO A 4 12.56 3.28 -2.38
N GLY A 5 12.33 2.59 -3.50
CA GLY A 5 11.99 1.16 -3.59
C GLY A 5 10.90 0.95 -4.65
N ARG A 6 10.88 -0.20 -5.33
CA ARG A 6 9.92 -0.49 -6.42
C ARG A 6 8.48 -0.60 -5.95
N TYR A 7 8.25 -1.19 -4.78
CA TYR A 7 6.92 -1.51 -4.29
C TYR A 7 6.43 -0.41 -3.37
N HIS A 8 5.45 0.36 -3.83
CA HIS A 8 4.86 1.48 -3.12
C HIS A 8 3.59 1.06 -2.38
N LEU A 9 3.56 1.32 -1.07
CA LEU A 9 2.39 1.17 -0.23
C LEU A 9 1.84 2.55 0.12
N LEU A 10 0.57 2.78 -0.18
CA LEU A 10 -0.15 4.02 0.10
C LEU A 10 -1.33 3.74 1.03
N LEU A 11 -1.41 4.49 2.13
CA LEU A 11 -2.60 4.65 2.93
C LEU A 11 -3.21 6.00 2.58
N ALA A 12 -4.46 5.98 2.14
CA ALA A 12 -5.28 7.16 1.97
C ALA A 12 -6.49 7.10 2.90
N ARG A 13 -6.96 8.27 3.35
CA ARG A 13 -8.22 8.43 4.05
C ARG A 13 -9.08 9.43 3.30
N ASP A 14 -10.29 9.03 2.95
CA ASP A 14 -11.24 9.88 2.19
C ASP A 14 -10.59 10.44 0.90
N GLY A 15 -9.80 9.59 0.23
CA GLY A 15 -9.07 9.93 -1.00
C GLY A 15 -7.79 10.74 -0.79
N ARG A 16 -7.45 11.13 0.44
CA ARG A 16 -6.25 11.92 0.74
C ARG A 16 -5.11 11.04 1.25
N PRO A 17 -3.89 11.13 0.69
CA PRO A 17 -2.73 10.41 1.22
C PRO A 17 -2.45 10.76 2.68
N VAL A 18 -2.23 9.75 3.50
CA VAL A 18 -1.88 9.87 4.93
C VAL A 18 -0.50 9.29 5.20
N GLN A 19 -0.17 8.17 4.56
CA GLN A 19 1.11 7.49 4.77
C GLN A 19 1.59 6.81 3.49
N HIS A 20 2.90 6.86 3.27
CA HIS A 20 3.57 6.17 2.19
C HIS A 20 4.70 5.28 2.73
N GLY A 21 5.01 4.19 2.02
CA GLY A 21 6.21 3.41 2.25
C GLY A 21 6.67 2.72 0.97
N TRP A 22 7.98 2.58 0.79
CA TRP A 22 8.56 1.92 -0.38
C TRP A 22 9.50 0.80 0.04
N TRP A 23 9.48 -0.30 -0.71
CA TRP A 23 10.35 -1.45 -0.49
C TRP A 23 10.90 -1.97 -1.82
N ARG A 24 12.10 -2.58 -1.77
CA ARG A 24 12.73 -3.21 -2.94
C ARG A 24 12.32 -4.67 -3.15
N ILE A 25 11.78 -5.31 -2.12
CA ILE A 25 11.43 -6.73 -2.11
C ILE A 25 9.91 -6.85 -1.95
N GLU A 26 9.25 -7.51 -2.91
CA GLU A 26 7.79 -7.64 -2.97
C GLU A 26 7.24 -8.33 -1.71
N GLU A 27 7.89 -9.39 -1.27
CA GLU A 27 7.46 -10.17 -0.10
C GLU A 27 7.37 -9.29 1.16
N ILE A 28 8.36 -8.42 1.37
CA ILE A 28 8.37 -7.47 2.49
C ILE A 28 7.23 -6.45 2.33
N ALA A 29 7.03 -5.94 1.11
CA ALA A 29 5.96 -4.99 0.82
C ALA A 29 4.56 -5.60 1.08
N ARG A 30 4.34 -6.86 0.67
CA ARG A 30 3.12 -7.62 0.98
C ARG A 30 2.95 -7.86 2.47
N GLY A 31 4.03 -8.11 3.20
CA GLY A 31 4.03 -8.17 4.66
C GLY A 31 3.56 -6.87 5.31
N LYS A 32 4.07 -5.72 4.83
CA LYS A 32 3.67 -4.39 5.30
C LYS A 32 2.24 -4.04 4.93
N PHE A 33 1.77 -4.41 3.73
CA PHE A 33 0.37 -4.28 3.34
C PHE A 33 -0.56 -4.96 4.36
N ARG A 34 -0.31 -6.24 4.69
CA ARG A 34 -1.11 -6.96 5.70
C ARG A 34 -1.06 -6.31 7.08
N SER A 35 0.10 -5.78 7.48
CA SER A 35 0.26 -5.08 8.75
C SER A 35 -0.55 -3.79 8.80
N TRP A 36 -0.58 -3.00 7.72
CA TRP A 36 -1.37 -1.77 7.65
C TRP A 36 -2.86 -2.07 7.64
N VAL A 37 -3.30 -3.07 6.85
CA VAL A 37 -4.69 -3.52 6.86
C VAL A 37 -5.15 -3.88 8.27
N ARG A 38 -4.36 -4.64 9.02
CA ARG A 38 -4.67 -4.97 10.42
C ARG A 38 -4.68 -3.76 11.35
N GLY A 39 -3.81 -2.77 11.12
CA GLY A 39 -3.73 -1.57 11.94
C GLY A 39 -4.85 -0.54 11.68
N TYR A 40 -5.40 -0.52 10.46
CA TYR A 40 -6.41 0.45 10.03
C TYR A 40 -7.79 -0.16 9.79
N VAL A 41 -7.98 -1.46 10.08
CA VAL A 41 -9.29 -2.09 10.07
C VAL A 41 -10.26 -1.34 10.97
N GLY A 42 -11.48 -1.07 10.48
CA GLY A 42 -12.49 -0.29 11.20
C GLY A 42 -12.36 1.23 11.08
N MET A 43 -11.28 1.76 10.48
CA MET A 43 -11.19 3.19 10.17
C MET A 43 -12.01 3.53 8.92
N ALA A 44 -13.09 4.28 9.10
CA ALA A 44 -13.92 4.75 8.00
C ALA A 44 -13.11 5.60 7.00
N GLY A 45 -13.32 5.34 5.71
CA GLY A 45 -12.65 6.04 4.62
C GLY A 45 -11.21 5.60 4.36
N ALA A 46 -10.65 4.66 5.14
CA ALA A 46 -9.30 4.17 4.94
C ALA A 46 -9.21 3.26 3.70
N ARG A 47 -8.17 3.49 2.90
CA ARG A 47 -7.81 2.67 1.75
C ARG A 47 -6.30 2.43 1.76
N VAL A 48 -5.90 1.17 1.65
CA VAL A 48 -4.51 0.76 1.50
C VAL A 48 -4.31 0.19 0.10
N THR A 49 -3.31 0.67 -0.63
CA THR A 49 -2.97 0.20 -1.98
C THR A 49 -1.49 -0.17 -2.02
N LEU A 50 -1.18 -1.36 -2.53
CA LEU A 50 0.18 -1.78 -2.87
C LEU A 50 0.33 -1.78 -4.39
N THR A 51 1.29 -1.02 -4.88
CA THR A 51 1.59 -0.85 -6.31
C THR A 51 3.02 -1.28 -6.59
N ASP A 52 3.24 -1.97 -7.71
CA ASP A 52 4.53 -2.12 -8.35
C ASP A 52 4.80 -0.90 -9.24
N GLU A 53 5.72 -0.03 -8.86
CA GLU A 53 6.00 1.19 -9.64
C GLU A 53 6.77 0.91 -10.93
N ASP A 54 7.45 -0.23 -11.05
CA ASP A 54 8.17 -0.57 -12.30
C ASP A 54 7.18 -0.95 -13.40
N THR A 55 6.13 -1.70 -13.06
CA THR A 55 5.13 -2.16 -14.04
C THR A 55 3.87 -1.31 -14.07
N GLY A 56 3.61 -0.55 -12.99
CA GLY A 56 2.36 0.18 -12.77
C GLY A 56 1.23 -0.70 -12.22
N ASP A 57 1.49 -1.97 -11.91
CA ASP A 57 0.47 -2.91 -11.47
C ASP A 57 0.04 -2.69 -10.03
N VAL A 58 -1.26 -2.78 -9.77
CA VAL A 58 -1.81 -2.81 -8.41
C VAL A 58 -1.80 -4.25 -7.90
N LEU A 59 -0.88 -4.54 -6.99
CA LEU A 59 -0.67 -5.87 -6.43
C LEU A 59 -1.64 -6.22 -5.29
N GLY A 60 -2.34 -5.22 -4.75
CA GLY A 60 -3.36 -5.39 -3.73
C GLY A 60 -4.03 -4.09 -3.31
N THR A 61 -5.32 -4.16 -3.02
CA THR A 61 -6.09 -3.04 -2.43
C THR A 61 -6.93 -3.52 -1.28
N TRP A 62 -7.04 -2.69 -0.23
CA TRP A 62 -7.96 -2.92 0.87
C TRP A 62 -8.71 -1.62 1.21
N PRO A 63 -10.00 -1.67 1.56
CA PRO A 63 -10.89 -2.81 1.34
C PRO A 63 -10.94 -3.17 -0.16
N GLU A 64 -11.09 -4.46 -0.44
CA GLU A 64 -11.30 -4.95 -1.81
C GLU A 64 -12.55 -4.27 -2.37
N ARG A 65 -12.52 -3.92 -3.67
CA ARG A 65 -13.74 -3.38 -4.30
C ARG A 65 -14.72 -4.53 -4.43
N SER A 66 -15.87 -4.39 -3.77
CA SER A 66 -17.05 -5.23 -3.95
C SER A 66 -17.53 -5.22 -5.38
#